data_AF-A0A8T2YY63-F1
#
_entry.id   AF-A0A8T2YY63-F1
#
_cell.length_a   1.000
_cell.length_b   1.000
_cell.length_c   1.000
_cell.angle_alpha   90.00
_cell.angle_beta   90.00
_cell.angle_gamma   90.00
#
_symmetry.space_group_name_H-M   'P 1'
#
loop_
_entity.id
_entity.type
_entity.pdbx_description
1 polymer ?
#
loop_
_entity_poly.entity_id
_entity_poly.type
_entity_poly.pdbx_seq_one_letter_code
_entity_poly.pdbx_strand_id
1 'polypeptide(L)'
;MYCDVIYFFCILLDLANIVKMQVIALTEELLETAKQNEISGSHLGTGASASPGYPEPQEADQHEKFPIGSKVQAVWSEDGEWYDATVEDLTPNGYYVTFDGWGNREEVDPDNVRPVEFNALLEAEKVAEATKQAIKRKIAQAASVDFQSRTLPAKLRIEPDDSEDVKAAKRKKIHSFKSKMRFEQLEVAQNKRQNAWQQFQTTKGKTKKVGFFSGRKRESIFKSPDDPNGKVGVTGSGKGLTEFQKREKHLHLKDGSVEIDD
;
A
#
# COMPACT_ATOMS: atom_id res chain seq x y z
N MET A 1 2.53 -57.14 -20.78
CA MET A 1 2.28 -56.56 -19.44
C MET A 1 3.50 -55.84 -18.86
N TYR A 2 4.74 -56.32 -19.05
CA TYR A 2 5.93 -55.59 -18.54
C TYR A 2 6.34 -54.37 -19.39
N CYS A 3 6.09 -54.36 -20.70
CA CYS A 3 6.43 -53.22 -21.57
C CYS A 3 5.61 -51.94 -21.26
N ASP A 4 4.32 -52.07 -20.96
CA ASP A 4 3.45 -50.92 -20.69
C ASP A 4 3.80 -50.21 -19.38
N VAL A 5 4.23 -50.96 -18.36
CA VAL A 5 4.62 -50.40 -17.06
C VAL A 5 5.95 -49.65 -17.16
N ILE A 6 6.91 -50.17 -17.95
CA ILE A 6 8.20 -49.51 -18.19
C ILE A 6 8.00 -48.22 -18.98
N TYR A 7 7.10 -48.22 -19.98
CA TYR A 7 6.79 -47.03 -20.78
C TYR A 7 6.13 -45.94 -19.94
N PHE A 8 5.20 -46.31 -19.06
CA PHE A 8 4.55 -45.37 -18.14
C PHE A 8 5.55 -44.76 -17.13
N PHE A 9 6.49 -45.57 -16.63
CA PHE A 9 7.53 -45.10 -15.71
C PHE A 9 8.52 -44.17 -16.41
N CYS A 10 8.91 -44.46 -17.66
CA CYS A 10 9.74 -43.56 -18.47
C CYS A 10 9.05 -42.22 -18.74
N ILE A 11 7.77 -42.22 -19.11
CA ILE A 11 7.01 -40.99 -19.36
C ILE A 11 6.90 -40.14 -18.08
N LEU A 12 6.70 -40.77 -16.91
CA LEU A 12 6.67 -40.06 -15.63
C LEU A 12 8.03 -39.48 -15.24
N LEU A 13 9.12 -40.21 -15.49
CA LEU A 13 10.49 -39.74 -15.27
C LEU A 13 10.84 -38.57 -16.20
N ASP A 14 10.46 -38.65 -17.48
CA ASP A 14 10.67 -37.58 -18.45
C ASP A 14 9.85 -36.34 -18.11
N LEU A 15 8.59 -36.51 -17.72
CA LEU A 15 7.75 -35.39 -17.29
C LEU A 15 8.29 -34.72 -16.02
N ALA A 16 8.78 -35.50 -15.05
CA ALA A 16 9.40 -34.99 -13.85
C ALA A 16 10.71 -34.23 -14.16
N ASN A 17 11.50 -34.69 -15.13
CA ASN A 17 12.71 -34.01 -15.58
C ASN A 17 12.39 -32.71 -16.33
N ILE A 18 11.36 -32.69 -17.19
CA ILE A 18 10.90 -31.48 -17.89
C ILE A 18 10.45 -30.42 -16.89
N VAL A 19 9.62 -30.81 -15.90
CA VAL A 19 9.15 -29.88 -14.87
C VAL A 19 10.32 -29.36 -14.01
N LYS A 20 11.28 -30.22 -13.65
CA LYS A 20 12.49 -29.80 -12.93
C LYS A 20 13.31 -28.77 -13.72
N MET A 21 13.54 -29.00 -15.01
CA MET A 21 14.31 -28.09 -15.85
C MET A 21 13.63 -26.73 -16.00
N GLN A 22 12.30 -26.70 -16.13
CA GLN A 22 11.56 -25.45 -16.24
C GLN A 22 11.55 -24.65 -14.94
N VAL A 23 11.49 -25.31 -13.78
CA VAL A 23 11.60 -24.63 -12.48
C VAL A 23 12.99 -24.02 -12.28
N ILE A 24 14.05 -24.74 -12.65
CA ILE A 24 15.44 -24.24 -12.54
C ILE A 24 15.62 -22.98 -13.40
N ALA A 25 15.19 -23.01 -14.67
CA ALA A 25 15.27 -21.86 -15.56
C ALA A 25 14.54 -20.63 -15.02
N LEU A 26 13.32 -20.81 -14.48
CA LEU A 26 12.54 -19.73 -13.88
C LEU A 26 13.19 -19.16 -12.60
N THR A 27 13.90 -19.99 -11.83
CA THR A 27 14.62 -19.52 -10.65
C THR A 27 15.89 -18.74 -11.00
N GLU A 28 16.59 -19.10 -12.07
CA GLU A 28 17.77 -18.38 -12.54
C GLU A 28 17.39 -16.99 -13.07
N GLU A 29 16.31 -16.88 -13.85
CA GLU A 29 15.78 -15.60 -14.35
C GLU A 29 15.41 -14.63 -13.21
N LEU A 30 14.78 -15.14 -12.14
CA LEU A 30 14.42 -14.34 -10.96
C LEU A 30 15.64 -13.89 -10.14
N LEU A 31 16.70 -14.70 -10.10
CA LEU A 31 17.96 -14.35 -9.42
C LEU A 31 18.74 -13.28 -10.21
N GLU A 32 18.71 -13.34 -11.54
CA GLU A 32 19.36 -12.34 -12.41
C GLU A 32 18.65 -10.98 -12.33
N THR A 33 17.32 -10.95 -12.32
CA THR A 33 16.56 -9.70 -12.13
C THR A 33 16.79 -9.10 -10.73
N ALA A 34 16.94 -9.92 -9.69
CA ALA A 34 17.26 -9.45 -8.35
C ALA A 34 18.68 -8.83 -8.27
N LYS A 35 19.67 -9.39 -8.97
CA LYS A 35 21.05 -8.85 -8.99
C LYS A 35 21.17 -7.53 -9.72
N GLN A 36 20.39 -7.30 -10.79
CA GLN A 36 20.40 -6.01 -11.50
C GLN A 36 19.83 -4.87 -10.64
N ASN A 37 18.94 -5.17 -9.69
CA ASN A 37 18.36 -4.17 -8.78
C ASN A 37 19.31 -3.73 -7.64
N GLU A 38 20.40 -4.46 -7.37
CA GLU A 38 21.35 -4.16 -6.29
C GLU A 38 22.59 -3.36 -6.76
N ILE A 39 22.74 -3.10 -8.07
CA ILE A 39 23.92 -2.40 -8.63
C ILE A 39 23.76 -0.87 -8.69
N SER A 40 22.55 -0.33 -8.49
CA SER A 40 22.31 1.12 -8.42
C SER A 40 21.91 1.55 -7.01
N GLY A 41 22.90 1.73 -6.12
CA GLY A 41 22.65 2.35 -4.80
C GLY A 41 23.67 2.13 -3.68
N SER A 42 24.94 1.88 -3.99
CA SER A 42 26.08 1.97 -3.05
C SER A 42 26.39 3.47 -2.78
N HIS A 43 26.98 4.00 -1.71
CA HIS A 43 27.90 3.49 -0.69
C HIS A 43 28.24 4.69 0.24
N LEU A 44 27.89 4.68 1.53
CA LEU A 44 28.58 5.53 2.52
C LEU A 44 28.77 4.75 3.82
N GLY A 45 29.97 4.22 3.95
CA GLY A 45 30.55 3.80 5.22
C GLY A 45 32.06 3.94 5.14
N THR A 46 32.63 4.76 6.00
CA THR A 46 34.07 4.75 6.32
C THR A 46 34.17 5.11 7.80
N GLY A 47 34.89 4.26 8.53
CA GLY A 47 34.85 4.19 9.99
C GLY A 47 36.00 4.90 10.69
N ALA A 48 35.91 4.80 12.02
CA ALA A 48 36.99 4.76 13.00
C ALA A 48 37.98 5.94 13.09
N SER A 49 37.80 6.71 14.16
CA SER A 49 38.79 6.91 15.24
C SER A 49 40.26 7.11 14.87
N ALA A 50 40.74 8.35 14.92
CA ALA A 50 42.04 8.69 15.48
C ALA A 50 42.09 10.18 15.85
N SER A 51 42.28 10.46 17.13
CA SER A 51 42.74 11.76 17.64
C SER A 51 44.25 11.87 17.41
N PRO A 52 44.75 13.02 16.95
CA PRO A 52 45.87 13.61 17.70
C PRO A 52 45.91 15.15 17.68
N GLY A 53 46.23 15.72 18.85
CA GLY A 53 47.17 16.84 18.97
C GLY A 53 46.62 18.26 18.76
N TYR A 54 46.49 18.99 19.87
CA TYR A 54 46.59 20.45 19.87
C TYR A 54 48.00 20.87 19.41
N PRO A 55 48.08 21.93 18.58
CA PRO A 55 48.65 23.16 19.12
C PRO A 55 47.78 24.39 18.82
N GLU A 56 47.61 25.19 19.88
CA GLU A 56 47.67 26.66 19.99
C GLU A 56 47.13 27.59 18.86
N PRO A 57 46.41 28.67 19.21
CA PRO A 57 45.47 29.35 18.33
C PRO A 57 46.15 30.28 17.33
N GLN A 58 45.78 30.13 16.06
CA GLN A 58 46.01 31.11 15.01
C GLN A 58 44.67 31.47 14.40
N GLU A 59 44.37 32.77 14.40
CA GLU A 59 43.10 33.38 14.09
C GLU A 59 42.52 32.89 12.75
N ALA A 60 41.40 32.18 12.83
CA ALA A 60 40.62 31.76 11.69
C ALA A 60 39.48 32.76 11.51
N ASP A 61 39.67 33.74 10.64
CA ASP A 61 38.59 34.58 10.11
C ASP A 61 37.78 33.74 9.11
N GLN A 62 36.94 32.85 9.65
CA GLN A 62 36.08 31.94 8.91
C GLN A 62 34.74 32.63 8.69
N HIS A 63 34.69 33.58 7.74
CA HIS A 63 33.41 33.91 7.12
C HIS A 63 32.95 32.67 6.34
N GLU A 64 31.91 31.99 6.83
CA GLU A 64 31.26 30.86 6.16
C GLU A 64 30.77 31.31 4.78
N LYS A 65 31.57 31.06 3.74
CA LYS A 65 31.21 31.43 2.38
C LYS A 65 30.18 30.47 1.81
N PHE A 66 29.03 30.99 1.40
CA PHE A 66 28.01 30.19 0.70
C PHE A 66 28.58 29.69 -0.64
N PRO A 67 28.48 28.40 -0.95
CA PRO A 67 28.96 27.89 -2.23
C PRO A 67 28.08 28.38 -3.38
N ILE A 68 28.68 28.45 -4.57
CA ILE A 68 27.97 28.80 -5.80
C ILE A 68 26.82 27.80 -6.03
N GLY A 69 25.62 28.33 -6.29
CA GLY A 69 24.38 27.57 -6.45
C GLY A 69 23.55 27.43 -5.17
N SER A 70 24.02 27.91 -4.02
CA SER A 70 23.22 27.90 -2.78
C SER A 70 22.07 28.91 -2.83
N LYS A 71 20.91 28.48 -2.31
CA LYS A 71 19.76 29.36 -2.03
C LYS A 71 19.99 30.13 -0.74
N VAL A 72 20.06 31.45 -0.86
CA VAL A 72 20.32 32.41 0.21
C VAL A 72 19.24 33.50 0.18
N GLN A 73 19.12 34.28 1.25
CA GLN A 73 18.38 35.54 1.21
C GLN A 73 19.37 36.69 1.16
N ALA A 74 19.17 37.62 0.24
CA ALA A 74 20.00 38.80 0.08
C ALA A 74 19.18 40.08 0.18
N VAL A 75 19.79 41.16 0.66
CA VAL A 75 19.17 42.49 0.68
C VAL A 75 19.22 43.10 -0.72
N TRP A 76 18.08 43.58 -1.23
CA TRP A 76 18.03 44.30 -2.51
C TRP A 76 18.35 45.79 -2.30
N SER A 77 19.24 46.36 -3.11
CA SER A 77 19.72 47.74 -2.91
C SER A 77 18.68 48.83 -3.14
N GLU A 78 17.62 48.55 -3.90
CA GLU A 78 16.56 49.54 -4.22
C GLU A 78 15.65 49.81 -3.01
N ASP A 79 15.24 48.75 -2.30
CA ASP A 79 14.26 48.82 -1.20
C ASP A 79 14.83 48.45 0.18
N GLY A 80 16.01 47.83 0.24
CA GLY A 80 16.62 47.36 1.49
C GLY A 80 15.92 46.15 2.13
N GLU A 81 15.03 45.47 1.41
CA GLU A 81 14.32 44.28 1.87
C GLU A 81 15.05 42.97 1.52
N TRP A 82 14.79 41.90 2.28
CA TRP A 82 15.39 40.58 2.09
C TRP A 82 14.57 39.75 1.10
N TYR A 83 15.21 39.30 0.02
CA TYR A 83 14.61 38.46 -1.00
C TYR A 83 15.36 37.15 -1.18
N ASP A 84 14.65 36.11 -1.61
CA ASP A 84 15.27 34.83 -1.96
C ASP A 84 16.15 35.01 -3.22
N ALA A 85 17.38 34.54 -3.14
CA ALA A 85 18.39 34.68 -4.17
C ALA A 85 19.25 33.42 -4.28
N THR A 86 19.92 33.26 -5.42
CA THR A 86 20.87 32.18 -5.66
C THR A 86 22.26 32.76 -5.82
N VAL A 87 23.24 32.23 -5.09
CA VAL A 87 24.65 32.61 -5.27
C VAL A 87 25.11 32.14 -6.64
N GLU A 88 25.51 33.07 -7.50
CA GLU A 88 25.98 32.80 -8.85
C GLU A 88 27.52 32.80 -8.91
N ASP A 89 28.17 33.75 -8.22
CA ASP A 89 29.63 33.79 -8.15
C ASP A 89 30.15 34.41 -6.84
N LEU A 90 31.40 34.12 -6.50
CA LEU A 90 32.10 34.59 -5.30
C LEU A 90 33.08 35.69 -5.69
N THR A 91 32.83 36.91 -5.23
CA THR A 91 33.71 38.07 -5.50
C THR A 91 34.61 38.32 -4.29
N PRO A 92 35.81 38.91 -4.43
CA PRO A 92 36.66 39.25 -3.27
C PRO A 92 35.98 40.18 -2.27
N ASN A 93 35.02 40.98 -2.72
CA ASN A 93 34.28 41.96 -1.92
C ASN A 93 32.93 41.43 -1.39
N GLY A 94 32.38 40.35 -1.95
CA GLY A 94 31.04 39.87 -1.61
C GLY A 94 30.56 38.69 -2.43
N TYR A 95 29.25 38.63 -2.69
CA TYR A 95 28.62 37.59 -3.48
C TYR A 95 27.88 38.20 -4.67
N TYR A 96 28.04 37.58 -5.83
CA TYR A 96 27.16 37.84 -6.97
C TYR A 96 25.93 36.95 -6.80
N VAL A 97 24.77 37.53 -6.51
CA VAL A 97 23.52 36.79 -6.32
C VAL A 97 22.52 37.15 -7.40
N THR A 98 21.72 36.16 -7.81
CA THR A 98 20.57 36.36 -8.70
C THR A 98 19.28 36.21 -7.89
N PHE A 99 18.45 37.25 -7.87
CA PHE A 99 17.17 37.25 -7.15
C PHE A 99 16.13 36.34 -7.84
N ASP A 100 15.57 35.40 -7.07
CA ASP A 100 14.57 34.46 -7.53
C ASP A 100 13.25 35.22 -7.81
N GLY A 101 12.74 35.14 -9.05
CA GLY A 101 11.49 35.77 -9.47
C GLY A 101 11.66 36.89 -10.50
N TRP A 102 12.76 37.66 -10.44
CA TRP A 102 13.05 38.76 -11.37
C TRP A 102 14.28 38.52 -12.24
N GLY A 103 15.21 37.67 -11.82
CA GLY A 103 16.44 37.38 -12.57
C GLY A 103 17.43 38.54 -12.59
N ASN A 104 17.23 39.53 -11.72
CA ASN A 104 18.20 40.61 -11.50
C ASN A 104 19.40 40.03 -10.76
N ARG A 105 20.61 40.40 -11.21
CA ARG A 105 21.88 39.98 -10.62
C ARG A 105 22.57 41.19 -10.01
N GLU A 106 23.08 41.04 -8.81
CA GLU A 106 23.70 42.12 -8.05
C GLU A 106 24.84 41.60 -7.19
N GLU A 107 25.86 42.44 -7.01
CA GLU A 107 26.94 42.20 -6.06
C GLU A 107 26.52 42.75 -4.69
N VAL A 108 26.39 41.86 -3.71
CA VAL A 108 26.00 42.20 -2.34
C VAL A 108 27.12 41.83 -1.37
N ASP A 109 27.31 42.69 -0.37
CA ASP A 109 28.26 42.44 0.71
C ASP A 109 27.87 41.18 1.52
N PRO A 110 28.83 40.47 2.11
CA PRO A 110 28.55 39.27 2.91
C PRO A 110 27.60 39.50 4.08
N ASP A 111 27.62 40.70 4.68
CA ASP A 111 26.74 41.10 5.78
C ASP A 111 25.27 41.18 5.36
N ASN A 112 25.01 41.34 4.05
CA ASN A 112 23.69 41.44 3.45
C ASN A 112 23.19 40.11 2.88
N VAL A 113 23.84 38.99 3.22
CA VAL A 113 23.47 37.64 2.77
C VAL A 113 23.28 36.71 3.98
N ARG A 114 22.15 35.99 4.03
CA ARG A 114 21.82 35.04 5.10
C ARG A 114 21.30 33.71 4.53
N PRO A 115 21.39 32.60 5.28
CA PRO A 115 20.82 31.33 4.83
C PRO A 115 19.28 31.41 4.74
N VAL A 116 18.70 30.79 3.72
CA VAL A 116 17.25 30.63 3.61
C VAL A 116 16.80 29.70 4.74
N GLU A 117 16.00 30.19 5.69
CA GLU A 117 15.26 29.34 6.61
C GLU A 117 14.16 28.61 5.82
N PHE A 118 14.55 27.55 5.12
CA PHE A 118 13.58 26.63 4.55
C PHE A 118 12.88 25.95 5.73
N ASN A 119 11.66 26.38 6.03
CA ASN A 119 10.82 25.78 7.05
C ASN A 119 10.35 24.38 6.56
N ALA A 120 11.30 23.45 6.41
CA ALA A 120 11.09 22.09 5.92
C ALA A 120 9.97 21.37 6.68
N LEU A 121 9.79 21.74 7.95
CA LEU A 121 8.71 21.27 8.80
C LEU A 121 7.32 21.73 8.31
N LEU A 122 7.16 23.00 7.93
CA LEU A 122 5.90 23.55 7.42
C LEU A 122 5.56 22.98 6.04
N GLU A 123 6.55 22.75 5.19
CA GLU A 123 6.31 22.12 3.89
C GLU A 123 5.93 20.65 4.02
N ALA A 124 6.63 19.91 4.89
CA ALA A 124 6.25 18.54 5.21
C ALA A 124 4.83 18.47 5.78
N GLU A 125 4.43 19.43 6.61
CA GLU A 125 3.07 19.55 7.13
C GLU A 125 2.04 19.81 6.02
N LYS A 126 2.32 20.75 5.09
CA LYS A 126 1.45 21.01 3.93
C LYS A 126 1.28 19.78 3.04
N VAL A 127 2.35 19.04 2.77
CA VAL A 127 2.29 17.80 1.98
C VAL A 127 1.50 16.71 2.70
N ALA A 128 1.72 16.55 4.01
CA ALA A 128 0.96 15.61 4.84
C ALA A 128 -0.53 15.99 4.89
N GLU A 129 -0.87 17.27 4.91
CA GLU A 129 -2.25 17.71 4.89
C GLU A 129 -2.90 17.51 3.51
N ALA A 130 -2.20 17.84 2.43
CA ALA A 130 -2.67 17.62 1.07
C ALA A 130 -2.98 16.13 0.81
N THR A 131 -2.12 15.23 1.30
CA THR A 131 -2.34 13.77 1.18
C THR A 131 -3.52 13.29 2.02
N LYS A 132 -3.67 13.78 3.27
CA LYS A 132 -4.86 13.50 4.10
C LYS A 132 -6.15 13.96 3.40
N GLN A 133 -6.15 15.15 2.82
CA GLN A 133 -7.31 15.69 2.09
C GLN A 133 -7.61 14.88 0.82
N ALA A 134 -6.58 14.47 0.06
CA ALA A 134 -6.75 13.63 -1.12
C ALA A 134 -7.36 12.26 -0.79
N ILE A 135 -6.91 11.62 0.29
CA ILE A 135 -7.48 10.36 0.78
C ILE A 135 -8.94 10.57 1.18
N LYS A 136 -9.25 11.64 1.92
CA LYS A 136 -10.63 11.98 2.31
C LYS A 136 -11.54 12.16 1.09
N ARG A 137 -11.08 12.86 0.04
CA ARG A 137 -11.83 13.03 -1.22
C ARG A 137 -12.05 11.69 -1.92
N LYS A 138 -11.05 10.82 -1.98
CA LYS A 138 -11.20 9.46 -2.56
C LYS A 138 -12.22 8.61 -1.79
N ILE A 139 -12.21 8.67 -0.46
CA ILE A 139 -13.19 7.96 0.38
C ILE A 139 -14.60 8.49 0.12
N ALA A 140 -14.77 9.82 0.08
CA ALA A 140 -16.07 10.43 -0.21
C ALA A 140 -16.59 10.06 -1.61
N GLN A 141 -15.72 10.07 -2.63
CA GLN A 141 -16.07 9.63 -3.99
C GLN A 141 -16.47 8.16 -4.02
N ALA A 142 -15.67 7.27 -3.41
CA ALA A 142 -16.01 5.84 -3.32
C ALA A 142 -17.36 5.62 -2.62
N ALA A 143 -17.60 6.30 -1.50
CA ALA A 143 -18.87 6.23 -0.80
C ALA A 143 -20.06 6.72 -1.65
N SER A 144 -19.87 7.75 -2.47
CA SER A 144 -20.91 8.24 -3.38
C SER A 144 -21.22 7.25 -4.50
N VAL A 145 -20.20 6.60 -5.09
CA VAL A 145 -20.36 5.60 -6.15
C VAL A 145 -21.04 4.35 -5.63
N ASP A 146 -20.64 3.87 -4.46
CA ASP A 146 -21.27 2.74 -3.76
C ASP A 146 -22.74 3.03 -3.43
N PHE A 147 -23.06 4.27 -3.06
CA PHE A 147 -24.43 4.69 -2.82
C PHE A 147 -25.26 4.71 -4.12
N GLN A 148 -24.74 5.32 -5.20
CA GLN A 148 -25.44 5.37 -6.48
C GLN A 148 -25.72 3.97 -7.04
N SER A 149 -24.76 3.05 -6.95
CA SER A 149 -24.93 1.66 -7.42
C SER A 149 -25.95 0.87 -6.58
N ARG A 150 -26.14 1.22 -5.30
CA ARG A 150 -27.15 0.60 -4.41
C ARG A 150 -28.57 1.12 -4.64
N THR A 151 -28.75 2.34 -5.13
CA THR A 151 -30.09 2.91 -5.34
C THR A 151 -30.78 2.34 -6.58
N LEU A 152 -32.07 1.99 -6.46
CA LEU A 152 -32.86 1.55 -7.61
C LEU A 152 -33.07 2.73 -8.58
N PRO A 153 -32.77 2.58 -9.88
CA PRO A 153 -32.97 3.64 -10.86
C PRO A 153 -34.40 4.16 -10.86
N ALA A 154 -34.58 5.48 -10.95
CA ALA A 154 -35.89 6.14 -10.89
C ALA A 154 -36.88 5.60 -11.95
N LYS A 155 -36.38 5.17 -13.11
CA LYS A 155 -37.18 4.62 -14.21
C LYS A 155 -37.75 3.21 -13.97
N LEU A 156 -37.29 2.51 -12.93
CA LEU A 156 -37.78 1.20 -12.52
C LEU A 156 -38.62 1.25 -11.25
N ARG A 157 -38.97 2.44 -10.74
CA ARG A 157 -39.92 2.60 -9.64
C ARG A 157 -41.32 2.20 -10.10
N ILE A 158 -42.03 1.48 -9.24
CA ILE A 158 -43.39 1.00 -9.50
C ILE A 158 -44.32 2.09 -8.97
N GLU A 159 -45.11 2.69 -9.86
CA GLU A 159 -46.12 3.65 -9.46
C GLU A 159 -47.44 2.90 -9.16
N PRO A 160 -48.26 3.39 -8.23
CA PRO A 160 -49.54 2.76 -7.87
C PRO A 160 -50.52 2.63 -9.05
N ASP A 161 -50.44 3.53 -10.03
CA ASP A 161 -51.37 3.64 -11.17
C ASP A 161 -51.00 2.76 -12.39
N ASP A 162 -49.87 2.06 -12.39
CA ASP A 162 -49.45 1.21 -13.50
C ASP A 162 -50.35 -0.05 -13.66
N SER A 163 -50.53 -0.54 -14.89
CA SER A 163 -51.19 -1.84 -15.18
C SER A 163 -50.43 -3.01 -14.52
N GLU A 164 -51.13 -4.06 -14.08
CA GLU A 164 -50.54 -5.20 -13.36
C GLU A 164 -49.41 -5.89 -14.15
N ASP A 165 -49.51 -5.96 -15.48
CA ASP A 165 -48.45 -6.52 -16.34
C ASP A 165 -47.18 -5.64 -16.34
N VAL A 166 -47.34 -4.32 -16.32
CA VAL A 166 -46.23 -3.36 -16.23
C VAL A 166 -45.58 -3.44 -14.85
N LYS A 167 -46.38 -3.56 -13.79
CA LYS A 167 -45.91 -3.77 -12.42
C LYS A 167 -45.12 -5.08 -12.30
N ALA A 168 -45.62 -6.18 -12.86
CA ALA A 168 -44.92 -7.47 -12.87
C ALA A 168 -43.57 -7.41 -13.63
N ALA A 169 -43.54 -6.75 -14.78
CA ALA A 169 -42.31 -6.55 -15.54
C ALA A 169 -41.27 -5.69 -14.78
N LYS A 170 -41.71 -4.60 -14.13
CA LYS A 170 -40.85 -3.76 -13.28
C LYS A 170 -40.33 -4.54 -12.06
N ARG A 171 -41.19 -5.30 -11.37
CA ARG A 171 -40.80 -6.19 -10.24
C ARG A 171 -39.71 -7.18 -10.65
N LYS A 172 -39.83 -7.82 -11.82
CA LYS A 172 -38.81 -8.74 -12.35
C LYS A 172 -37.48 -8.04 -12.64
N LYS A 173 -37.52 -6.83 -13.22
CA LYS A 173 -36.32 -6.02 -13.47
C LYS A 173 -35.64 -5.57 -12.17
N ILE A 174 -36.41 -5.11 -11.18
CA ILE A 174 -35.89 -4.76 -9.84
C ILE A 174 -35.24 -5.98 -9.18
N HIS A 175 -35.87 -7.16 -9.22
CA HIS A 175 -35.30 -8.37 -8.66
C HIS A 175 -33.97 -8.73 -9.35
N SER A 176 -33.91 -8.69 -10.68
CA SER A 176 -32.69 -8.95 -11.43
C SER A 176 -31.55 -7.97 -11.08
N PHE A 177 -31.87 -6.68 -10.92
CA PHE A 177 -30.93 -5.65 -10.54
C PHE A 177 -30.39 -5.85 -9.11
N LYS A 178 -31.29 -6.06 -8.14
CA LYS A 178 -30.89 -6.36 -6.74
C LYS A 178 -30.11 -7.66 -6.64
N SER A 179 -30.46 -8.67 -7.44
CA SER A 179 -29.75 -9.95 -7.47
C SER A 179 -28.33 -9.80 -7.98
N LYS A 180 -28.12 -9.11 -9.11
CA LYS A 180 -26.78 -8.80 -9.63
C LYS A 180 -25.91 -8.11 -8.57
N MET A 181 -26.48 -7.12 -7.89
CA MET A 181 -25.78 -6.38 -6.84
C MET A 181 -25.43 -7.23 -5.60
N ARG A 182 -26.25 -8.24 -5.26
CA ARG A 182 -25.88 -9.22 -4.22
C ARG A 182 -24.72 -10.12 -4.65
N PHE A 183 -24.70 -10.55 -5.91
CA PHE A 183 -23.61 -11.36 -6.46
C PHE A 183 -22.28 -10.60 -6.47
N GLU A 184 -22.29 -9.35 -6.93
CA GLU A 184 -21.09 -8.49 -6.93
C GLU A 184 -20.53 -8.28 -5.52
N GLN A 185 -21.38 -8.10 -4.50
CA GLN A 185 -20.92 -8.03 -3.11
C GLN A 185 -20.24 -9.32 -2.62
N LEU A 186 -20.78 -10.49 -3.01
CA LEU A 186 -20.17 -11.78 -2.65
C LEU A 186 -18.82 -11.96 -3.34
N GLU A 187 -18.72 -11.56 -4.61
CA GLU A 187 -17.47 -11.59 -5.38
C GLU A 187 -16.42 -10.64 -4.78
N VAL A 188 -16.80 -9.41 -4.44
CA VAL A 188 -15.91 -8.47 -3.73
C VAL A 188 -15.45 -9.04 -2.39
N ALA A 189 -16.33 -9.70 -1.63
CA ALA A 189 -15.97 -10.34 -0.37
C ALA A 189 -14.99 -11.52 -0.57
N GLN A 190 -15.17 -12.30 -1.64
CA GLN A 190 -14.26 -13.37 -2.02
C GLN A 190 -12.89 -12.83 -2.46
N ASN A 191 -12.86 -11.83 -3.35
CA ASN A 191 -11.64 -11.18 -3.82
C ASN A 191 -10.88 -10.51 -2.66
N LYS A 192 -11.58 -9.86 -1.73
CA LYS A 192 -10.97 -9.32 -0.50
C LYS A 192 -10.31 -10.42 0.32
N ARG A 193 -10.96 -11.58 0.47
CA ARG A 193 -10.40 -12.72 1.20
C ARG A 193 -9.18 -13.31 0.47
N GLN A 194 -9.22 -13.41 -0.86
CA GLN A 194 -8.09 -13.85 -1.67
C GLN A 194 -6.90 -12.89 -1.56
N ASN A 195 -7.13 -11.58 -1.71
CA ASN A 195 -6.09 -10.55 -1.56
C ASN A 195 -5.48 -10.56 -0.16
N ALA A 196 -6.30 -10.68 0.89
CA ALA A 196 -5.82 -10.79 2.27
C ALA A 196 -4.94 -12.04 2.48
N TRP A 197 -5.30 -13.16 1.85
CA TRP A 197 -4.51 -14.39 1.90
C TRP A 197 -3.17 -14.24 1.14
N GLN A 198 -3.17 -13.62 -0.04
CA GLN A 198 -1.93 -13.30 -0.77
C GLN A 198 -1.02 -12.38 0.05
N GLN A 199 -1.58 -11.33 0.67
CA GLN A 199 -0.83 -10.44 1.56
C GLN A 199 -0.22 -11.21 2.75
N PHE A 200 -0.97 -12.14 3.35
CA PHE A 200 -0.46 -13.00 4.41
C PHE A 200 0.72 -13.87 3.94
N GLN A 201 0.67 -14.42 2.74
CA GLN A 201 1.80 -15.16 2.14
C GLN A 201 3.04 -14.26 1.99
N THR A 202 2.88 -13.08 1.37
CA THR A 202 4.01 -12.14 1.17
C THR A 202 4.58 -11.56 2.46
N THR A 203 3.78 -11.51 3.54
CA THR A 203 4.21 -10.99 4.84
C THR A 203 5.13 -11.96 5.58
N LYS A 204 5.04 -13.27 5.31
CA LYS A 204 5.85 -14.29 6.00
C LYS A 204 7.34 -14.29 5.64
N GLY A 205 7.75 -13.62 4.56
CA GLY A 205 9.16 -13.57 4.12
C GLY A 205 9.86 -12.22 4.31
N LYS A 206 9.14 -11.16 4.69
CA LYS A 206 9.74 -9.83 4.90
C LYS A 206 9.93 -9.58 6.39
N THR A 207 11.12 -9.85 6.91
CA THR A 207 11.56 -9.38 8.23
C THR A 207 11.30 -7.87 8.30
N LYS A 208 10.29 -7.44 9.06
CA LYS A 208 9.96 -6.02 9.16
C LYS A 208 11.14 -5.31 9.84
N LYS A 209 11.66 -4.28 9.17
CA LYS A 209 12.68 -3.35 9.71
C LYS A 209 12.21 -2.88 11.09
N VAL A 210 12.88 -3.37 12.12
CA VAL A 210 12.63 -3.01 13.52
C VAL A 210 13.05 -1.55 13.67
N GLY A 211 12.12 -0.64 13.94
CA GLY A 211 12.52 0.73 14.27
C GLY A 211 11.55 1.87 13.99
N PHE A 212 10.37 1.65 13.40
CA PHE A 212 9.42 2.74 13.19
C PHE A 212 8.01 2.40 13.68
N PHE A 213 7.74 2.75 14.94
CA PHE A 213 6.43 3.19 15.45
C PHE A 213 5.15 2.37 15.10
N SER A 214 5.21 1.03 15.00
CA SER A 214 4.01 0.19 15.13
C SER A 214 3.88 -0.31 16.57
N GLY A 215 3.48 0.58 17.48
CA GLY A 215 3.47 0.43 18.94
C GLY A 215 2.53 -0.61 19.57
N ARG A 216 2.33 -1.78 18.95
CA ARG A 216 1.92 -2.98 19.68
C ARG A 216 2.73 -4.17 19.16
N LYS A 217 3.51 -4.80 20.06
CA LYS A 217 3.93 -6.18 19.84
C LYS A 217 2.66 -6.97 19.56
N ARG A 218 2.53 -7.53 18.36
CA ARG A 218 1.52 -8.56 18.10
C ARG A 218 1.99 -9.79 18.88
N GLU A 219 1.55 -9.87 20.13
CA GLU A 219 1.72 -11.05 20.95
C GLU A 219 1.11 -12.22 20.19
N SER A 220 1.78 -13.37 20.20
CA SER A 220 1.24 -14.57 19.55
C SER A 220 -0.14 -14.85 20.13
N ILE A 221 -1.13 -15.12 19.27
CA ILE A 221 -2.47 -15.57 19.70
C ILE A 221 -2.45 -16.93 20.45
N PHE A 222 -1.27 -17.57 20.50
CA PHE A 222 -0.97 -18.77 21.27
C PHE A 222 -0.02 -18.51 22.45
N LYS A 223 0.33 -17.24 22.73
CA LYS A 223 1.11 -16.90 23.92
C LYS A 223 0.22 -17.19 25.13
N SER A 224 0.66 -18.09 25.99
CA SER A 224 0.00 -18.35 27.27
C SER A 224 -0.06 -17.07 28.08
N PRO A 225 -1.24 -16.67 28.61
CA PRO A 225 -1.32 -15.61 29.60
C PRO A 225 -0.47 -15.97 30.82
N ASP A 226 0.12 -14.97 31.48
CA ASP A 226 0.96 -15.17 32.68
C ASP A 226 0.14 -15.55 33.93
N ASP A 227 -1.19 -15.51 33.83
CA ASP A 227 -2.11 -15.95 34.89
C ASP A 227 -2.21 -17.49 34.93
N PRO A 228 -2.16 -18.13 36.12
CA PRO A 228 -2.25 -19.58 36.27
C PRO A 228 -3.58 -20.21 35.81
N ASN A 229 -4.61 -19.39 35.55
CA ASN A 229 -5.91 -19.79 35.00
C ASN A 229 -6.12 -19.36 33.53
N GLY A 230 -5.07 -18.87 32.86
CA GLY A 230 -5.13 -18.35 31.49
C GLY A 230 -5.39 -19.44 30.44
N LYS A 231 -6.59 -19.45 29.87
CA LYS A 231 -6.95 -20.38 28.78
C LYS A 231 -6.56 -19.79 27.41
N VAL A 232 -5.66 -20.45 26.69
CA VAL A 232 -5.31 -20.12 25.30
C VAL A 232 -6.33 -20.68 24.31
N GLY A 233 -6.85 -19.86 23.39
CA GLY A 233 -7.77 -20.35 22.36
C GLY A 233 -8.23 -19.27 21.38
N VAL A 234 -8.47 -19.68 20.12
CA VAL A 234 -9.15 -18.91 19.07
C VAL A 234 -10.65 -18.83 19.38
N THR A 235 -11.01 -18.24 20.50
CA THR A 235 -12.41 -18.02 20.91
C THR A 235 -12.71 -16.54 20.78
N GLY A 236 -12.72 -16.05 19.53
CA GLY A 236 -12.98 -14.63 19.24
C GLY A 236 -13.48 -14.34 17.83
N SER A 237 -13.47 -15.31 16.92
CA SER A 237 -14.23 -15.17 15.67
C SER A 237 -15.68 -15.56 15.99
N GLY A 238 -16.51 -14.56 16.29
CA GLY A 238 -17.93 -14.70 16.70
C GLY A 238 -18.87 -15.30 15.65
N LYS A 239 -18.39 -16.26 14.85
CA LYS A 239 -19.21 -17.12 14.02
C LYS A 239 -19.01 -18.53 14.56
N GLY A 240 -19.93 -18.97 15.42
CA GLY A 240 -19.99 -20.36 15.84
C GLY A 240 -19.99 -21.28 14.61
N LEU A 241 -19.46 -22.50 14.77
CA LEU A 241 -19.56 -23.54 13.77
C LEU A 241 -21.03 -23.61 13.33
N THR A 242 -21.30 -23.37 12.05
CA THR A 242 -22.67 -23.38 11.51
C THR A 242 -23.33 -24.68 11.96
N GLU A 243 -24.38 -24.57 12.76
CA GLU A 243 -25.06 -25.73 13.30
C GLU A 243 -25.55 -26.57 12.13
N PHE A 244 -24.98 -27.76 12.02
CA PHE A 244 -25.30 -28.67 10.94
C PHE A 244 -26.71 -29.16 11.22
N GLN A 245 -27.70 -28.65 10.47
CA GLN A 245 -29.03 -29.23 10.48
C GLN A 245 -28.87 -30.73 10.21
N LYS A 246 -29.16 -31.55 11.23
CA LYS A 246 -29.09 -33.00 11.15
C LYS A 246 -29.88 -33.42 9.91
N ARG A 247 -29.21 -34.01 8.92
CA ARG A 247 -29.86 -34.47 7.70
C ARG A 247 -30.98 -35.43 8.10
N GLU A 248 -32.21 -34.96 7.99
CA GLU A 248 -33.38 -35.80 8.14
C GLU A 248 -33.39 -36.73 6.93
N LYS A 249 -33.35 -38.02 7.23
CA LYS A 249 -33.42 -39.08 6.22
C LYS A 249 -34.83 -39.02 5.65
N HIS A 250 -34.99 -38.66 4.38
CA HIS A 250 -36.26 -38.78 3.68
C HIS A 250 -36.70 -40.25 3.75
N LEU A 251 -37.69 -40.51 4.59
CA LEU A 251 -38.44 -41.75 4.61
C LEU A 251 -39.26 -41.77 3.32
N HIS A 252 -38.82 -42.58 2.36
CA HIS A 252 -39.68 -42.98 1.26
C HIS A 252 -40.80 -43.82 1.86
N LEU A 253 -41.98 -43.23 2.03
CA LEU A 253 -43.20 -43.98 2.26
C LEU A 253 -43.39 -44.89 1.04
N LYS A 254 -43.11 -46.18 1.26
CA LYS A 254 -43.49 -47.24 0.34
C LYS A 254 -45.01 -47.29 0.37
N ASP A 255 -45.62 -46.68 -0.64
CA ASP A 255 -47.05 -46.76 -0.87
C ASP A 255 -47.41 -48.24 -1.09
N GLY A 256 -48.13 -48.80 -0.11
CA GLY A 256 -48.69 -50.13 -0.19
C GLY A 256 -50.01 -50.04 -0.92
N SER A 257 -49.99 -50.26 -2.24
CA SER A 257 -51.18 -50.55 -3.02
C SER A 257 -51.72 -51.91 -2.58
N VAL A 258 -52.64 -51.90 -1.61
CA VAL A 258 -53.48 -53.02 -1.23
C VAL A 258 -54.41 -53.33 -2.41
N GLU A 259 -54.33 -54.58 -2.88
CA GLU A 259 -55.27 -55.16 -3.83
C GLU A 259 -56.68 -55.19 -3.21
N ILE A 260 -57.66 -54.69 -3.96
CA ILE A 260 -59.08 -54.85 -3.69
C ILE A 260 -59.58 -55.88 -4.70
N ASP A 261 -59.78 -57.11 -4.24
CA ASP A 261 -60.64 -58.10 -4.88
C ASP A 261 -62.06 -57.91 -4.32
N ASP A 262 -62.99 -57.49 -5.19
CA ASP A 262 -64.35 -58.05 -5.33
C ASP A 262 -64.99 -57.52 -6.63
#